data_AF-A0A2I1DPT4-F1
#
_entry.id   AF-A0A2I1DPT4-F1
#
_cell.length_a   1.000
_cell.length_b   1.000
_cell.length_c   1.000
_cell.angle_alpha   90.00
_cell.angle_beta   90.00
_cell.angle_gamma   90.00
#
_symmetry.space_group_name_H-M   'P 1'
#
loop_
_entity.id
_entity.type
_entity.pdbx_description
1 polymer ?
#
loop_
_entity_poly.entity_id
_entity_poly.type
_entity_poly.pdbx_seq_one_letter_code
_entity_poly.pdbx_strand_id
1 'polypeptide(L)'
;MDKTALPNIEHIQKLLLYGGPSAQLQEELVKTPDTEMSVAVLYHLALRHGVISPTAAREGLSLLATAGTAGENARNILEKVIADSDFLAVRVMR
;
A
#
# COMPACT_ATOMS: atom_id res chain seq x y z
N MET A 1 5.33 -8.95 -19.14
CA MET A 1 4.80 -9.10 -17.77
C MET A 1 3.44 -8.43 -17.74
N ASP A 2 2.40 -9.18 -17.41
CA ASP A 2 1.05 -8.62 -17.21
C ASP A 2 1.13 -7.44 -16.25
N LYS A 3 0.82 -6.23 -16.74
CA LYS A 3 0.98 -4.98 -15.99
C LYS A 3 -0.10 -4.77 -14.92
N THR A 4 -0.96 -5.75 -14.69
CA THR A 4 -2.20 -5.62 -13.93
C THR A 4 -2.45 -6.73 -12.91
N ALA A 5 -1.64 -7.78 -12.86
CA ALA A 5 -1.78 -8.81 -11.84
C ALA A 5 -1.11 -8.38 -10.53
N LEU A 6 -1.89 -8.35 -9.44
CA LEU A 6 -1.35 -8.12 -8.10
C LEU A 6 -0.45 -9.29 -7.68
N PRO A 7 0.63 -9.03 -6.92
CA PRO A 7 1.55 -10.08 -6.46
C PRO A 7 0.87 -11.04 -5.47
N ASN A 8 1.37 -12.28 -5.38
CA ASN A 8 0.98 -13.22 -4.32
C ASN A 8 1.48 -12.70 -2.95
N ILE A 9 0.57 -12.63 -1.97
CA ILE A 9 0.81 -12.14 -0.61
C ILE A 9 0.55 -13.18 0.51
N GLU A 10 0.45 -14.47 0.19
CA GLU A 10 0.20 -15.54 1.17
C GLU A 10 1.24 -15.57 2.29
N HIS A 11 2.48 -15.24 1.96
CA HIS A 11 3.62 -15.19 2.88
C HIS A 11 3.70 -13.91 3.73
N ILE A 12 2.77 -12.97 3.57
CA ILE A 12 2.76 -11.68 4.28
C ILE A 12 1.81 -11.77 5.47
N GLN A 13 2.31 -11.52 6.68
CA GLN A 13 1.47 -11.38 7.88
C GLN A 13 1.00 -9.94 8.10
N LYS A 14 1.90 -8.97 7.92
CA LYS A 14 1.57 -7.54 8.03
C LYS A 14 2.55 -6.66 7.24
N LEU A 15 2.11 -5.44 6.94
CA LEU A 15 2.94 -4.37 6.42
C LEU A 15 3.18 -3.35 7.54
N LEU A 16 4.43 -2.92 7.68
CA LEU A 16 4.81 -1.77 8.51
C LEU A 16 5.08 -0.60 7.57
N LEU A 17 4.41 0.53 7.82
CA LEU A 17 4.41 1.70 6.94
C LEU A 17 5.17 2.83 7.61
N TYR A 18 6.26 3.28 6.99
CA TYR A 18 7.15 4.31 7.52
C TYR A 18 7.12 5.55 6.64
N GLY A 19 7.01 6.73 7.23
CA GLY A 19 6.93 8.00 6.50
C GLY A 19 7.16 9.18 7.43
N GLY A 20 6.97 10.39 6.92
CA GLY A 20 7.29 11.61 7.65
C GLY A 20 8.78 11.96 7.58
N PRO A 21 9.15 13.16 8.08
CA PRO A 21 10.50 13.71 7.94
C PRO A 21 11.61 12.89 8.63
N SER A 22 11.23 12.01 9.58
CA SER A 22 12.13 11.13 10.33
C SER A 22 12.01 9.66 9.94
N ALA A 23 11.24 9.31 8.90
CA ALA A 23 10.94 7.92 8.50
C ALA A 23 10.45 7.05 9.68
N GLN A 24 9.60 7.63 10.53
CA GLN A 24 9.03 6.93 11.68
C GLN A 24 7.89 6.00 11.25
N LEU A 25 7.59 4.98 12.07
CA LEU A 25 6.44 4.11 11.86
C LEU A 25 5.16 4.95 11.96
N GLN A 26 4.39 4.96 10.88
CA GLN A 26 3.11 5.68 10.77
C GLN A 26 1.93 4.74 11.06
N GLU A 27 1.99 3.52 10.54
CA GLU A 27 0.87 2.58 10.61
C GLU A 27 1.34 1.12 10.44
N GLU A 28 0.55 0.19 10.99
CA GLU A 28 0.68 -1.24 10.75
C GLU A 28 -0.60 -1.78 10.11
N LEU A 29 -0.46 -2.48 8.98
CA LEU A 29 -1.57 -3.12 8.30
C LEU A 29 -1.43 -4.64 8.37
N VAL A 30 -2.20 -5.29 9.25
CA VAL A 30 -2.24 -6.74 9.38
C VAL A 30 -3.05 -7.33 8.23
N LYS A 31 -2.55 -8.43 7.63
CA LYS A 31 -3.26 -9.17 6.58
C LYS A 31 -4.39 -10.00 7.21
N THR A 32 -5.62 -9.54 7.02
CA THR A 32 -6.86 -10.26 7.31
C THR A 32 -7.65 -10.39 5.99
N PRO A 33 -8.73 -11.20 5.94
CA PRO A 33 -9.57 -11.27 4.74
C PRO A 33 -10.09 -9.90 4.29
N ASP A 34 -10.38 -8.99 5.22
CA ASP A 34 -10.91 -7.66 4.91
C ASP A 34 -9.83 -6.68 4.39
N THR A 35 -8.56 -6.92 4.71
CA THR A 35 -7.44 -6.05 4.32
C THR A 35 -6.57 -6.65 3.21
N GLU A 36 -6.90 -7.85 2.72
CA GLU A 36 -6.06 -8.61 1.78
C GLU A 36 -5.79 -7.82 0.50
N MET A 37 -6.82 -7.22 -0.09
CA MET A 37 -6.69 -6.36 -1.26
C MET A 37 -5.82 -5.12 -0.97
N SER A 38 -5.99 -4.53 0.22
CA SER A 38 -5.20 -3.38 0.64
C SER A 38 -3.72 -3.74 0.79
N VAL A 39 -3.40 -4.89 1.40
CA VAL A 39 -2.03 -5.41 1.51
C VAL A 39 -1.44 -5.68 0.13
N ALA A 40 -2.21 -6.30 -0.78
CA ALA A 40 -1.74 -6.63 -2.13
C ALA A 40 -1.38 -5.39 -2.94
N VAL A 41 -2.20 -4.34 -2.88
CA VAL A 41 -1.95 -3.08 -3.60
C VAL A 41 -0.76 -2.34 -3.02
N LEU A 42 -0.69 -2.14 -1.70
CA LEU A 42 0.43 -1.43 -1.08
C LEU A 42 1.76 -2.16 -1.31
N TYR A 43 1.75 -3.50 -1.25
CA TYR A 43 2.91 -4.31 -1.57
C TYR A 43 3.29 -4.21 -3.06
N HIS A 44 2.33 -4.24 -3.98
CA HIS A 44 2.57 -4.06 -5.41
C HIS A 44 3.29 -2.73 -5.69
N LEU A 45 2.80 -1.63 -5.11
CA LEU A 45 3.37 -0.31 -5.30
C LEU A 45 4.80 -0.22 -4.74
N ALA A 46 5.02 -0.77 -3.55
CA ALA A 46 6.35 -0.81 -2.93
C ALA A 46 7.35 -1.64 -3.75
N LEU A 47 6.95 -2.79 -4.28
CA LEU A 47 7.80 -3.59 -5.17
C LEU A 47 8.15 -2.86 -6.46
N ARG A 48 7.17 -2.16 -7.05
CA ARG A 48 7.32 -1.52 -8.35
C ARG A 48 8.12 -0.22 -8.29
N HIS A 49 7.94 0.56 -7.23
CA HIS A 49 8.47 1.92 -7.11
C HIS A 49 9.53 2.08 -6.00
N GLY A 50 9.76 1.06 -5.17
CA GLY A 50 10.64 1.10 -4.00
C GLY A 50 10.00 1.79 -2.79
N VAL A 51 9.38 2.95 -2.99
CA VAL A 51 8.54 3.67 -2.01
C VAL A 51 7.24 4.11 -2.66
N ILE A 52 6.20 4.31 -1.84
CA ILE A 52 4.92 4.85 -2.29
C ILE A 52 5.03 6.38 -2.24
N SER A 53 5.35 6.98 -3.37
CA SER A 53 5.31 8.45 -3.57
C SER A 53 3.88 8.92 -3.92
N PRO A 54 3.60 10.24 -3.96
CA PRO A 54 2.28 10.73 -4.39
C PRO A 54 1.89 10.29 -5.81
N THR A 55 2.87 10.06 -6.69
CA THR A 55 2.62 9.52 -8.04
C THR A 55 2.24 8.05 -7.99
N ALA A 56 2.97 7.23 -7.21
CA ALA A 56 2.64 5.82 -7.02
C ALA A 56 1.29 5.64 -6.29
N ALA A 57 0.97 6.55 -5.37
CA ALA A 57 -0.30 6.55 -4.66
C ALA A 57 -1.51 6.71 -5.60
N ARG A 58 -1.43 7.62 -6.58
CA ARG A 58 -2.48 7.79 -7.61
C ARG A 58 -2.65 6.55 -8.49
N GLU A 59 -1.55 5.87 -8.82
CA GLU A 59 -1.61 4.58 -9.51
C GLU A 59 -2.32 3.53 -8.64
N GLY A 60 -1.98 3.46 -7.35
CA GLY A 60 -2.65 2.60 -6.38
C GLY A 60 -4.16 2.83 -6.28
N LEU A 61 -4.59 4.09 -6.21
CA LEU A 61 -6.01 4.44 -6.19
C LEU A 61 -6.74 3.96 -7.44
N SER A 62 -6.08 3.99 -8.60
CA SER A 62 -6.64 3.47 -9.86
C SER A 62 -6.82 1.95 -9.82
N LEU A 63 -5.89 1.22 -9.18
CA LEU A 63 -6.01 -0.24 -8.97
C LEU A 63 -7.17 -0.59 -8.03
N LEU A 64 -7.52 0.32 -7.11
CA LEU A 64 -8.60 0.12 -6.13
C LEU A 64 -9.98 0.57 -6.64
N ALA A 65 -10.12 1.09 -7.85
CA ALA A 65 -11.38 1.66 -8.35
C ALA A 65 -12.57 0.68 -8.27
N THR A 66 -12.32 -0.62 -8.45
CA THR A 66 -13.36 -1.68 -8.41
C THR A 66 -13.35 -2.50 -7.12
N ALA A 67 -12.47 -2.21 -6.17
CA ALA A 67 -12.25 -3.03 -4.97
C ALA A 67 -13.30 -2.86 -3.86
N GLY A 68 -14.28 -1.95 -4.00
CA GLY A 68 -15.28 -1.69 -2.96
C GLY A 68 -14.63 -1.37 -1.60
N THR A 69 -15.17 -1.92 -0.51
CA THR A 69 -14.67 -1.73 0.86
C THR A 69 -13.38 -2.52 1.16
N ALA A 70 -13.07 -3.59 0.43
CA ALA A 70 -11.85 -4.38 0.64
C ALA A 70 -10.55 -3.56 0.41
N GLY A 71 -10.66 -2.47 -0.36
CA GLY A 71 -9.59 -1.53 -0.64
C GLY A 71 -9.53 -0.30 0.27
N GLU A 72 -10.43 -0.16 1.23
CA GLU A 72 -10.64 1.09 1.96
C GLU A 72 -9.42 1.53 2.77
N ASN A 73 -8.78 0.60 3.48
CA ASN A 73 -7.55 0.89 4.22
C ASN A 73 -6.45 1.43 3.30
N ALA A 74 -6.20 0.76 2.16
CA ALA A 74 -5.22 1.24 1.20
C ALA A 74 -5.62 2.58 0.58
N ARG A 75 -6.91 2.85 0.29
CA ARG A 75 -7.32 4.18 -0.19
C ARG A 75 -6.98 5.27 0.80
N ASN A 76 -7.36 5.09 2.07
CA ASN A 76 -7.11 6.07 3.13
C ASN A 76 -5.60 6.37 3.27
N ILE A 77 -4.77 5.33 3.25
CA ILE A 77 -3.31 5.45 3.29
C ILE A 77 -2.77 6.23 2.08
N LEU A 78 -3.21 5.87 0.87
CA LEU A 78 -2.72 6.49 -0.37
C LEU A 78 -3.18 7.94 -0.52
N GLU A 79 -4.41 8.25 -0.12
CA GLU A 79 -4.94 9.61 -0.07
C GLU A 79 -4.14 10.48 0.89
N LYS A 80 -3.77 9.93 2.06
CA LYS A 80 -2.89 10.62 3.02
C LYS A 80 -1.50 10.91 2.44
N VAL A 81 -0.88 9.94 1.76
CA VAL A 81 0.41 10.13 1.07
C VAL A 81 0.33 11.28 0.06
N ILE A 82 -0.79 11.39 -0.68
CA ILE A 82 -1.01 12.49 -1.63
C ILE A 82 -1.21 13.82 -0.90
N ALA A 83 -2.02 13.84 0.15
CA ALA A 83 -2.33 15.04 0.92
C ALA A 83 -1.09 15.63 1.61
N ASP A 84 -0.29 14.76 2.23
CA ASP A 84 0.92 15.14 2.95
C ASP A 84 2.09 15.48 1.99
N SER A 85 1.94 15.16 0.69
CA SER A 85 2.98 15.31 -0.34
C SER A 85 4.32 14.65 0.03
N ASP A 86 4.24 13.54 0.77
CA ASP A 86 5.39 12.78 1.29
C ASP A 86 5.45 11.38 0.66
N PHE A 87 6.43 10.56 1.04
CA PHE A 87 6.53 9.17 0.65
C PHE A 87 6.24 8.22 1.82
N LEU A 88 5.91 6.98 1.48
CA LEU A 88 5.73 5.89 2.43
C LEU A 88 6.60 4.70 2.04
N ALA A 89 7.53 4.32 2.91
CA ALA A 89 8.29 3.08 2.80
C ALA A 89 7.52 1.93 3.43
N VAL A 90 7.56 0.76 2.78
CA VAL A 90 6.82 -0.43 3.20
C VAL A 90 7.80 -1.52 3.60
N ARG A 91 7.65 -2.04 4.82
CA ARG A 91 8.37 -3.23 5.28
C ARG A 91 7.42 -4.40 5.44
N VAL A 92 7.76 -5.53 4.82
CA VAL A 92 7.00 -6.78 4.91
C VAL A 92 7.43 -7.56 6.15
N MET A 93 6.44 -8.00 6.92
CA MET A 93 6.60 -9.00 7.98
C MET A 93 5.96 -10.31 7.52
N ARG A 94 6.69 -11.41 7.67
CA ARG A 94 6.32 -12.75 7.22
C ARG A 94 5.95 -13.65 8.38
#